data_AF-A0A2C9L9D8-F1
#
_entry.id   AF-A0A2C9L9D8-F1
#
_cell.length_a   1.000
_cell.length_b   1.000
_cell.length_c   1.000
_cell.angle_alpha   90.00
_cell.angle_beta   90.00
_cell.angle_gamma   90.00
#
_symmetry.space_group_name_H-M   'P 1'
#
loop_
_entity.id
_entity.type
_entity.pdbx_description
1 polymer ?
#
loop_
_entity_poly.entity_id
_entity_poly.type
_entity_poly.pdbx_seq_one_letter_code
_entity_poly.pdbx_strand_id
1 'polypeptide(L)'
;MKEKLKLVHQEQKSKAAVGDVFMGRAFAISAIIQSGRISQLDDSELDSVLNELLKMSEKKSYLKPVSHKITEDLISQISPEKYEAKIWPKLKIKLQSGWELCTLDKLSLLIRCREMFPKVTKKKFVQKYWGFPLFSEDNDDKLLKAILVRNILFHFHFMVINPVKSSLV
;
A
#
# COMPACT_ATOMS: atom_id res chain seq x y z
N MET A 1 27.45 -10.92 29.77
CA MET A 1 27.18 -9.84 28.80
C MET A 1 27.33 -10.27 27.34
N LYS A 2 28.39 -11.01 26.96
CA LYS A 2 28.60 -11.50 25.57
C LYS A 2 27.52 -12.46 25.04
N GLU A 3 26.88 -13.25 25.90
CA GLU A 3 25.79 -14.17 25.51
C GLU A 3 24.50 -13.45 25.09
N LYS A 4 24.11 -12.39 25.83
CA LYS A 4 22.96 -11.55 25.46
C LYS A 4 23.19 -10.81 24.14
N LEU A 5 24.43 -10.45 23.82
CA LEU A 5 24.79 -9.82 22.54
C LEU A 5 24.66 -10.78 21.33
N LYS A 6 24.96 -12.07 21.48
CA LYS A 6 24.80 -13.07 20.40
C LYS A 6 23.34 -13.36 20.09
N LEU A 7 22.50 -13.47 21.13
CA LEU A 7 21.06 -13.72 20.99
C LEU A 7 20.35 -12.57 20.27
N VAL A 8 20.66 -11.32 20.62
CA VAL A 8 20.10 -10.13 19.95
C VAL A 8 20.51 -10.06 18.47
N HIS A 9 21.76 -10.42 18.14
CA HIS A 9 22.23 -10.42 16.75
C HIS A 9 21.57 -11.52 15.90
N GLN A 10 21.32 -12.71 16.45
CA GLN A 10 20.59 -13.78 15.76
C GLN A 10 19.10 -13.45 15.56
N GLU A 11 18.45 -12.86 16.55
CA GLU A 11 17.05 -12.40 16.43
C GLU A 11 16.89 -11.26 15.41
N GLN A 12 17.84 -10.32 15.36
CA GLN A 12 17.86 -9.26 14.34
C GLN A 12 18.07 -9.80 12.93
N LYS A 13 18.96 -10.79 12.75
CA LYS A 13 19.17 -11.46 11.46
C LYS A 13 17.91 -12.19 10.99
N SER A 14 17.19 -12.82 11.91
CA SER A 14 15.91 -13.50 11.62
C SER A 14 14.81 -12.51 11.19
N LYS A 15 14.65 -11.38 11.89
CA LYS A 15 13.68 -10.33 11.52
C LYS A 15 14.04 -9.60 10.20
N ALA A 16 15.32 -9.46 9.89
CA ALA A 16 15.79 -8.96 8.61
C ALA A 16 15.45 -9.94 7.47
N ALA A 17 15.79 -11.23 7.64
CA ALA A 17 15.52 -12.29 6.67
C ALA A 17 14.03 -12.41 6.32
N VAL A 18 13.12 -12.25 7.29
CA VAL A 18 11.66 -12.24 7.02
C VAL A 18 11.27 -11.09 6.08
N GLY A 19 11.91 -9.93 6.20
CA GLY A 19 11.67 -8.80 5.30
C GLY A 19 12.11 -9.07 3.87
N ASP A 20 13.27 -9.70 3.70
CA ASP A 20 13.83 -10.06 2.40
C ASP A 20 12.95 -11.11 1.69
N VAL A 21 12.41 -12.07 2.45
CA VAL A 21 11.43 -13.05 1.91
C VAL A 21 10.20 -12.36 1.37
N PHE A 22 9.60 -11.41 2.10
CA PHE A 22 8.44 -10.67 1.60
C PHE A 22 8.78 -9.80 0.40
N MET A 23 9.96 -9.19 0.37
CA MET A 23 10.43 -8.42 -0.78
C MET A 23 10.55 -9.31 -2.02
N GLY A 24 11.17 -10.49 -1.89
CA GLY A 24 11.28 -11.48 -2.97
C GLY A 24 9.92 -11.96 -3.46
N ARG A 25 8.97 -12.21 -2.55
CA ARG A 25 7.58 -12.54 -2.92
C ARG A 25 6.89 -11.42 -3.68
N ALA A 26 7.05 -10.17 -3.22
CA ALA A 26 6.51 -9.01 -3.93
C ALA A 26 7.08 -8.90 -5.35
N PHE A 27 8.37 -9.13 -5.54
CA PHE A 27 8.98 -9.16 -6.88
C PHE A 27 8.46 -10.31 -7.75
N ALA A 28 8.29 -11.50 -7.19
CA ALA A 28 7.72 -12.63 -7.92
C ALA A 28 6.30 -12.33 -8.40
N ILE A 29 5.44 -11.80 -7.52
CA ILE A 29 4.07 -11.39 -7.88
C ILE A 29 4.11 -10.28 -8.94
N SER A 30 4.99 -9.29 -8.78
CA SER A 30 5.16 -8.21 -9.75
C SER A 30 5.59 -8.75 -11.12
N ALA A 31 6.49 -9.73 -11.19
CA ALA A 31 6.92 -10.36 -12.43
C ALA A 31 5.76 -11.11 -13.12
N ILE A 32 4.92 -11.81 -12.36
CA ILE A 32 3.71 -12.47 -12.89
C ILE A 32 2.76 -11.43 -13.47
N ILE A 33 2.52 -10.32 -12.77
CA ILE A 33 1.68 -9.21 -13.26
C ILE A 33 2.29 -8.62 -14.53
N GLN A 34 3.57 -8.27 -14.53
CA GLN A 34 4.22 -7.68 -15.71
C GLN A 34 4.23 -8.62 -16.92
N SER A 35 4.21 -9.94 -16.71
CA SER A 35 4.11 -10.92 -17.79
C SER A 35 2.72 -11.02 -18.44
N GLY A 36 1.70 -10.32 -17.92
CA GLY A 36 0.33 -10.36 -18.44
C GLY A 36 -0.46 -11.63 -18.10
N ARG A 37 0.14 -12.56 -17.34
CA ARG A 37 -0.43 -13.88 -17.02
C ARG A 37 -1.49 -13.85 -15.92
N ILE A 38 -1.73 -12.69 -15.29
CA ILE A 38 -2.77 -12.53 -14.26
C ILE A 38 -4.17 -12.86 -14.78
N SER A 39 -4.44 -12.52 -16.04
CA SER A 39 -5.73 -12.81 -16.69
C SER A 39 -6.01 -14.33 -16.75
N GLN A 40 -4.94 -15.14 -16.82
CA GLN A 40 -4.98 -16.61 -16.92
C GLN A 40 -5.06 -17.30 -15.57
N LEU A 41 -4.81 -16.58 -14.47
CA LEU A 41 -4.93 -17.16 -13.13
C LEU A 41 -6.38 -17.56 -12.84
N ASP A 42 -6.51 -18.67 -12.15
CA ASP A 42 -7.79 -19.08 -11.60
C ASP A 42 -8.20 -18.15 -10.44
N ASP A 43 -9.46 -18.28 -10.02
CA ASP A 43 -10.01 -17.44 -8.96
C ASP A 43 -9.32 -17.65 -7.60
N SER A 44 -8.81 -18.86 -7.33
CA SER A 44 -8.17 -19.23 -6.07
C SER A 44 -6.76 -18.63 -5.97
N GLU A 45 -6.00 -18.72 -7.06
CA GLU A 45 -4.69 -18.13 -7.24
C GLU A 45 -4.75 -16.61 -7.14
N LEU A 46 -5.73 -15.99 -7.80
CA LEU A 46 -5.95 -14.53 -7.73
C LEU A 46 -6.27 -14.09 -6.29
N ASP A 47 -7.07 -14.88 -5.57
CA ASP A 47 -7.39 -14.62 -4.17
C ASP A 47 -6.16 -14.69 -3.28
N SER A 48 -5.33 -15.71 -3.49
CA SER A 48 -4.06 -15.93 -2.80
C SER A 48 -3.10 -14.77 -3.01
N VAL A 49 -2.91 -14.35 -4.27
CA VAL A 49 -2.05 -13.21 -4.65
C VAL A 49 -2.52 -11.93 -3.96
N LEU A 50 -3.81 -11.62 -4.01
CA LEU A 50 -4.34 -10.43 -3.37
C LEU A 50 -4.18 -10.49 -1.84
N ASN A 51 -4.46 -11.63 -1.21
CA ASN A 51 -4.29 -11.79 0.24
C ASN A 51 -2.83 -11.61 0.66
N GLU A 52 -1.88 -12.13 -0.12
CA GLU A 52 -0.46 -11.98 0.15
C GLU A 52 -0.04 -10.51 0.03
N LEU A 53 -0.47 -9.80 -1.01
CA LEU A 53 -0.22 -8.36 -1.17
C LEU A 53 -0.76 -7.55 0.01
N LEU A 54 -1.98 -7.84 0.44
CA LEU A 54 -2.60 -7.16 1.57
C LEU A 54 -1.86 -7.46 2.88
N LYS A 55 -1.42 -8.70 3.11
CA LYS A 55 -0.60 -9.07 4.28
C LYS A 55 0.76 -8.36 4.26
N MET A 56 1.42 -8.31 3.11
CA MET A 56 2.73 -7.65 2.97
C MET A 56 2.65 -6.16 3.28
N SER A 57 1.54 -5.51 2.89
CA SER A 57 1.32 -4.09 3.18
C SER A 57 1.26 -3.74 4.68
N GLU A 58 1.01 -4.73 5.54
CA GLU A 58 0.87 -4.57 6.99
C GLU A 58 2.15 -4.97 7.76
N LYS A 59 3.15 -5.58 7.11
CA LYS A 59 4.33 -6.14 7.78
C LYS A 59 5.42 -5.11 8.09
N LYS A 60 5.93 -4.42 7.07
CA LYS A 60 7.00 -3.43 7.21
C LYS A 60 6.67 -2.18 6.41
N SER A 61 7.08 -1.01 6.91
CA SER A 61 6.76 0.29 6.32
C SER A 61 7.20 0.43 4.85
N TYR A 62 8.35 -0.15 4.47
CA TYR A 62 8.85 -0.12 3.09
C TYR A 62 8.13 -1.10 2.15
N LEU A 63 7.51 -2.16 2.67
CA LEU A 63 6.73 -3.12 1.87
C LEU A 63 5.36 -2.55 1.49
N LYS A 64 4.87 -1.59 2.26
CA LYS A 64 3.58 -0.92 2.02
C LYS A 64 3.51 -0.26 0.64
N PRO A 65 4.38 0.71 0.27
CA PRO A 65 4.30 1.35 -1.04
C PRO A 65 4.49 0.35 -2.19
N VAL A 66 5.36 -0.66 -2.01
CA VAL A 66 5.58 -1.71 -3.01
C VAL A 66 4.33 -2.56 -3.22
N SER A 67 3.72 -3.04 -2.14
CA SER A 67 2.50 -3.86 -2.21
C SER A 67 1.32 -3.08 -2.81
N HIS A 68 1.21 -1.78 -2.48
CA HIS A 68 0.20 -0.91 -3.07
C HIS A 68 0.41 -0.74 -4.57
N LYS A 69 1.64 -0.45 -5.02
CA LYS A 69 1.95 -0.31 -6.45
C LYS A 69 1.63 -1.58 -7.23
N ILE A 70 2.05 -2.73 -6.71
CA ILE A 70 1.75 -4.03 -7.32
C ILE A 70 0.24 -4.30 -7.38
N THR A 71 -0.52 -3.86 -6.37
CA THR A 71 -1.99 -3.97 -6.38
C THR A 71 -2.62 -3.07 -7.45
N GLU A 72 -2.11 -1.85 -7.67
CA GLU A 72 -2.57 -0.98 -8.75
C GLU A 72 -2.32 -1.60 -10.14
N ASP A 73 -1.15 -2.21 -10.31
CA ASP A 73 -0.77 -2.88 -11.56
C ASP A 73 -1.65 -4.13 -11.78
N LEU A 74 -1.94 -4.90 -10.72
CA LEU A 74 -2.90 -6.01 -10.77
C LEU A 74 -4.29 -5.55 -11.27
N ILE A 75 -4.82 -4.45 -10.71
CA ILE A 75 -6.13 -3.91 -11.06
C ILE A 75 -6.20 -3.50 -12.54
N SER A 76 -5.08 -3.06 -13.11
CA SER A 76 -5.01 -2.65 -14.51
C SER A 76 -5.11 -3.80 -15.53
N GLN A 77 -4.96 -5.06 -15.10
CA GLN A 77 -4.89 -6.22 -15.99
C GLN A 77 -6.02 -7.23 -15.82
N ILE A 78 -6.92 -7.01 -14.86
CA ILE A 78 -8.05 -7.90 -14.58
C ILE A 78 -9.32 -7.43 -15.31
N SER A 79 -10.23 -8.36 -15.57
CA SER A 79 -11.52 -8.02 -16.17
C SER A 79 -12.45 -7.36 -15.13
N PRO A 80 -13.43 -6.55 -15.57
CA PRO A 80 -14.42 -5.93 -14.67
C PRO A 80 -15.18 -6.93 -13.81
N GLU A 81 -15.50 -8.11 -14.35
CA GLU A 81 -16.26 -9.16 -13.68
C GLU A 81 -15.45 -9.77 -12.52
N LYS A 82 -14.17 -10.11 -12.78
CA LYS A 82 -13.26 -10.61 -11.74
C LYS A 82 -13.00 -9.54 -10.69
N TYR A 83 -12.85 -8.28 -11.09
CA TYR A 83 -12.67 -7.17 -10.17
C TYR A 83 -13.87 -7.03 -9.22
N GLU A 84 -15.09 -6.97 -9.74
CA GLU A 84 -16.30 -6.80 -8.93
C GLU A 84 -16.55 -7.98 -7.99
N ALA A 85 -16.35 -9.20 -8.47
CA ALA A 85 -16.66 -10.41 -7.70
C ALA A 85 -15.63 -10.71 -6.60
N LYS A 86 -14.33 -10.47 -6.84
CA LYS A 86 -13.25 -10.98 -5.98
C LYS A 86 -12.39 -9.89 -5.34
N ILE A 87 -11.99 -8.89 -6.12
CA ILE A 87 -11.01 -7.88 -5.69
C ILE A 87 -11.69 -6.76 -4.89
N TRP A 88 -12.77 -6.21 -5.44
CA TRP A 88 -13.46 -5.06 -4.87
C TRP A 88 -14.00 -5.30 -3.46
N PRO A 89 -14.62 -6.45 -3.10
CA PRO A 89 -15.12 -6.68 -1.74
C PRO A 89 -14.04 -6.52 -0.66
N LYS A 90 -12.81 -6.98 -0.95
CA LYS A 90 -11.68 -6.87 -0.03
C LYS A 90 -11.10 -5.46 0.03
N LEU A 91 -10.94 -4.82 -1.12
CA LEU A 91 -10.44 -3.43 -1.18
C LEU A 91 -11.42 -2.46 -0.54
N LYS A 92 -12.72 -2.64 -0.75
CA LYS A 92 -13.78 -1.81 -0.18
C LYS A 92 -13.70 -1.77 1.35
N ILE A 93 -13.45 -2.90 2.01
CA ILE A 93 -13.28 -2.98 3.47
C ILE A 93 -12.08 -2.14 3.94
N LYS A 94 -10.99 -2.11 3.17
CA LYS A 94 -9.80 -1.31 3.49
C LYS A 94 -9.95 0.18 3.16
N LEU A 95 -10.78 0.51 2.17
CA LEU A 95 -11.01 1.87 1.69
C LEU A 95 -12.20 2.56 2.37
N GLN A 96 -13.03 1.84 3.13
CA GLN A 96 -14.19 2.42 3.82
C GLN A 96 -13.81 3.37 4.96
N SER A 97 -12.56 3.35 5.43
CA SER A 97 -12.10 4.25 6.49
C SER A 97 -12.04 5.73 6.05
N GLY A 98 -12.22 6.02 4.76
CA GLY A 98 -12.37 7.38 4.27
C GLY A 98 -11.16 8.28 4.52
N TRP A 99 -11.44 9.57 4.72
CA TRP A 99 -10.43 10.59 5.02
C TRP A 99 -9.78 10.43 6.40
N GLU A 100 -10.48 9.85 7.39
CA GLU A 100 -10.00 9.71 8.77
C GLU A 100 -8.70 8.89 8.88
N LEU A 101 -8.59 7.81 8.10
CA LEU A 101 -7.40 6.95 8.04
C LEU A 101 -6.81 6.93 6.62
N CYS A 102 -6.95 8.04 5.91
CA CYS A 102 -6.43 8.19 4.57
C CYS A 102 -4.89 8.20 4.59
N THR A 103 -4.32 7.40 3.70
CA THR A 103 -2.90 7.48 3.35
C THR A 103 -2.80 7.68 1.85
N LEU A 104 -1.75 8.34 1.37
CA LEU A 104 -1.55 8.57 -0.07
C LEU A 104 -1.67 7.28 -0.89
N ASP A 105 -1.14 6.16 -0.37
CA ASP A 105 -1.22 4.87 -1.05
C ASP A 105 -2.66 4.34 -1.18
N LYS A 106 -3.55 4.65 -0.22
CA LYS A 106 -4.99 4.28 -0.29
C LYS A 106 -5.75 5.20 -1.25
N LEU A 107 -5.41 6.49 -1.22
CA LEU A 107 -6.02 7.48 -2.10
C LEU A 107 -5.68 7.18 -3.57
N SER A 108 -4.40 6.93 -3.87
CA SER A 108 -3.92 6.52 -5.20
C SER A 108 -4.65 5.27 -5.69
N LEU A 109 -4.75 4.24 -4.83
CA LEU A 109 -5.46 3.01 -5.15
C LEU A 109 -6.95 3.24 -5.44
N LEU A 110 -7.63 4.11 -4.67
CA LEU A 110 -9.04 4.45 -4.90
C LEU A 110 -9.24 5.17 -6.23
N ILE A 111 -8.37 6.14 -6.55
CA ILE A 111 -8.40 6.86 -7.83
C ILE A 111 -8.23 5.85 -8.96
N ARG A 112 -7.24 4.96 -8.86
CA ARG A 112 -6.98 3.92 -9.87
C ARG A 112 -8.16 2.97 -10.04
N CYS A 113 -8.78 2.51 -8.95
CA CYS A 113 -10.00 1.70 -8.98
C CYS A 113 -11.15 2.39 -9.73
N ARG A 114 -11.31 3.70 -9.53
CA ARG A 114 -12.36 4.49 -10.15
C ARG A 114 -12.10 4.76 -11.64
N GLU A 115 -10.85 5.00 -12.01
CA GLU A 115 -10.43 5.14 -13.42
C GLU A 115 -10.69 3.85 -14.20
N MET A 116 -10.28 2.70 -13.66
CA MET A 116 -10.39 1.42 -14.35
C MET A 116 -11.83 0.88 -14.36
N PHE A 117 -12.55 1.00 -13.23
CA PHE A 117 -13.87 0.39 -13.05
C PHE A 117 -14.89 1.39 -12.48
N PRO A 118 -15.28 2.43 -13.25
CA PRO A 118 -16.18 3.48 -12.75
C PRO A 118 -17.59 2.97 -12.42
N LYS A 119 -18.04 1.88 -13.07
CA LYS A 119 -19.35 1.26 -12.84
C LYS A 119 -19.40 0.46 -11.52
N VAL A 120 -18.28 -0.20 -11.18
CA VAL A 120 -18.15 -1.05 -9.98
C VAL A 120 -17.81 -0.21 -8.75
N THR A 121 -16.88 0.75 -8.91
CA THR A 121 -16.50 1.73 -7.89
C THR A 121 -17.59 2.81 -7.80
N LYS A 122 -18.76 2.44 -7.27
CA LYS A 122 -19.97 3.27 -7.28
C LYS A 122 -19.74 4.63 -6.64
N LYS A 123 -20.23 5.68 -7.30
CA LYS A 123 -20.29 7.07 -6.78
C LYS A 123 -20.86 7.14 -5.35
N LYS A 124 -21.85 6.29 -5.02
CA LYS A 124 -22.44 6.19 -3.67
C LYS A 124 -21.43 5.78 -2.60
N PHE A 125 -20.49 4.87 -2.90
CA PHE A 125 -19.44 4.48 -1.94
C PHE A 125 -18.48 5.64 -1.70
N VAL A 126 -18.02 6.26 -2.78
CA VAL A 126 -17.11 7.41 -2.71
C VAL A 126 -17.75 8.56 -1.94
N GLN A 127 -18.98 8.94 -2.26
CA GLN A 127 -19.71 10.00 -1.57
C GLN A 127 -19.90 9.71 -0.07
N LYS A 128 -20.19 8.46 0.30
CA LYS A 128 -20.44 8.08 1.70
C LYS A 128 -19.19 8.16 2.58
N TYR A 129 -18.03 7.72 2.08
CA TYR A 129 -16.82 7.57 2.90
C TYR A 129 -15.74 8.61 2.61
N TRP A 130 -15.71 9.16 1.40
CA TRP A 130 -14.68 10.10 0.92
C TRP A 130 -15.27 11.46 0.50
N GLY A 131 -16.59 11.63 0.52
CA GLY A 131 -17.21 12.80 -0.09
C GLY A 131 -17.11 12.78 -1.62
N PHE A 132 -17.93 13.59 -2.27
CA PHE A 132 -17.92 13.74 -3.73
C PHE A 132 -18.20 15.20 -4.10
N PRO A 133 -17.42 15.82 -5.00
CA PRO A 133 -16.26 15.27 -5.70
C PRO A 133 -15.08 14.99 -4.76
N LEU A 134 -14.20 14.07 -5.16
CA LEU A 134 -13.06 13.65 -4.31
C LEU A 134 -12.07 14.80 -4.09
N PHE A 135 -11.88 15.61 -5.13
CA PHE A 135 -11.11 16.84 -5.14
C PHE A 135 -12.12 18.00 -5.21
N SER A 136 -12.27 18.69 -4.09
CA SER A 136 -13.16 19.84 -3.91
C SER A 136 -12.57 20.69 -2.81
N GLU A 137 -12.86 21.99 -2.79
CA GLU A 137 -12.40 22.90 -1.73
C GLU A 137 -12.70 22.35 -0.33
N ASP A 138 -13.89 21.74 -0.14
CA ASP A 138 -14.30 21.09 1.11
C ASP A 138 -13.42 19.91 1.58
N ASN A 139 -12.63 19.34 0.66
CA ASN A 139 -11.76 18.19 0.90
C ASN A 139 -10.27 18.56 0.84
N ASP A 140 -9.91 19.79 0.42
CA ASP A 140 -8.52 20.20 0.27
C ASP A 140 -7.76 20.15 1.60
N ASP A 141 -8.38 20.58 2.70
CA ASP A 141 -7.80 20.44 4.05
C ASP A 141 -7.51 18.98 4.42
N LYS A 142 -8.39 18.05 4.02
CA LYS A 142 -8.23 16.62 4.28
C LYS A 142 -7.13 16.02 3.41
N LEU A 143 -7.03 16.48 2.17
CA LEU A 143 -5.96 16.10 1.25
C LEU A 143 -4.59 16.60 1.74
N LEU A 144 -4.50 17.86 2.16
CA LEU A 144 -3.30 18.44 2.74
C LEU A 144 -2.86 17.67 3.99
N LYS A 145 -3.79 17.35 4.90
CA LYS A 145 -3.50 16.47 6.05
C LYS A 145 -2.92 15.12 5.62
N ALA A 146 -3.53 14.45 4.63
CA ALA A 146 -3.05 13.16 4.15
C ALA A 146 -1.64 13.22 3.53
N ILE A 147 -1.30 14.32 2.85
CA ILE A 147 0.04 14.57 2.29
C ILE A 147 1.06 14.85 3.40
N LEU A 148 0.72 15.72 4.35
CA LEU A 148 1.63 16.21 5.39
C LEU A 148 2.00 15.12 6.42
N VAL A 149 1.09 14.20 6.73
CA VAL A 149 1.36 13.04 7.63
C VAL A 149 2.57 12.21 7.16
N ARG A 150 2.86 12.17 5.85
CA ARG A 150 4.06 11.49 5.33
C ARG A 150 5.32 12.37 5.38
N ASN A 151 5.19 13.67 5.13
CA ASN A 151 6.33 14.59 5.07
C ASN A 151 6.96 14.90 6.44
N ILE A 152 6.18 14.92 7.52
CA ILE A 152 6.72 15.14 8.87
C ILE A 152 7.65 13.97 9.28
N LEU A 153 7.36 12.74 8.83
CA LEU A 153 8.24 11.58 9.05
C LEU A 153 9.55 11.65 8.22
N PHE A 154 9.53 12.25 7.03
CA PHE A 154 10.76 12.46 6.26
C PHE A 154 11.64 13.54 6.90
N HIS A 155 11.07 14.61 7.48
CA HIS A 155 11.85 15.62 8.19
C HIS A 155 12.47 15.08 9.48
N PHE A 156 11.73 14.32 10.29
CA PHE A 156 12.29 13.71 11.50
C PHE A 156 13.31 12.61 11.21
N HIS A 157 13.16 11.82 10.13
CA HIS A 157 14.16 10.83 9.76
C HIS A 157 15.45 11.46 9.23
N PHE A 158 15.37 12.58 8.50
CA PHE A 158 16.57 13.31 8.06
C PHE A 158 17.28 14.04 9.20
N MET A 159 16.52 14.63 10.13
CA MET A 159 17.09 15.40 11.24
C MET A 159 17.73 14.50 12.31
N VAL A 160 17.25 13.27 12.48
CA VAL A 160 17.84 12.29 13.44
C VAL A 160 19.08 11.58 12.86
N ILE A 161 19.23 11.50 11.53
CA ILE A 161 20.36 10.80 10.87
C ILE A 161 21.50 11.76 10.50
N ASN A 162 21.26 13.06 10.41
CA ASN A 162 22.32 14.07 10.25
C ASN A 162 22.23 15.14 11.35
N PRO A 163 22.87 14.94 12.51
CA PRO A 163 23.31 16.08 13.28
C PRO A 163 24.35 16.80 12.43
N VAL A 164 23.95 17.89 11.78
CA VAL A 164 24.87 18.86 11.20
C VAL A 164 25.90 19.15 12.29
N LYS A 165 27.15 18.74 12.07
CA LYS A 165 28.28 19.24 12.85
C LYS A 165 28.36 20.74 12.58
N SER A 166 27.70 21.51 13.41
CA SER A 166 28.00 22.92 13.61
C SER A 166 29.35 22.99 14.33
N SER A 167 30.43 22.75 13.58
CA SER A 167 31.76 23.19 13.97
C SER A 167 31.89 24.64 13.53
N LEU A 168 31.65 25.53 14.49
CA LEU A 168 32.19 26.88 14.48
C LEU A 168 33.69 26.81 14.24
N VAL A 169 34.14 27.43 13.15
CA VAL A 169 35.46 28.06 13.03
C VAL A 169 35.20 29.49 12.63
#